data_AF-A0A831S5X1-F1
#
_entry.id   AF-A0A831S5X1-F1
#
_cell.length_a   1.000
_cell.length_b   1.000
_cell.length_c   1.000
_cell.angle_alpha   90.00
_cell.angle_beta   90.00
_cell.angle_gamma   90.00
#
_symmetry.space_group_name_H-M   'P 1'
#
loop_
_entity.id
_entity.type
_entity.pdbx_description
1 polymer ?
#
loop_
_entity_poly.entity_id
_entity_poly.type
_entity_poly.pdbx_seq_one_letter_code
_entity_poly.pdbx_strand_id
1 'polypeptide(L)'
;MDYRQMYDISFVPSKGSKKKNPHIVFSMSERHLGVFQTKLDFIIKRFKGIDEEYFGICVEFTQIHKDIFGNYTFGYDRCGYIDISEEEVYFHFELRDDINVNRISLTIWFMLLVLNNMLVDEEIKQSNRRQFIEINTICKRGMHGHSMSGTISLDLGKWLKKQGENIPDEGTFSRAYLPEVEEVMCHVWNKIRLGKIKKNKKDFRAIISPDGRFSLVCPGNACDVSIYYDQLYGDVLGTRSVRFACHNLDTAIQQVTLLAGLAKLCELARNDET
;
A
#
# COMPACT_ATOMS: atom_id res chain seq x y z
N MET A 1 10.92 -11.48 15.56
CA MET A 1 11.47 -11.43 14.20
C MET A 1 12.13 -10.09 14.05
N ASP A 2 13.43 -10.08 13.79
CA ASP A 2 14.15 -8.87 13.42
C ASP A 2 13.71 -8.50 12.00
N TYR A 3 13.01 -7.37 11.86
CA TYR A 3 12.40 -6.98 10.59
C TYR A 3 13.49 -6.58 9.61
N ARG A 4 13.90 -7.51 8.74
CA ARG A 4 14.81 -7.21 7.63
C ARG A 4 14.06 -6.35 6.61
N GLN A 5 14.65 -5.20 6.30
CA GLN A 5 14.09 -4.21 5.40
C GLN A 5 13.93 -4.81 4.00
N MET A 6 12.68 -5.02 3.58
CA MET A 6 12.40 -5.49 2.23
C MET A 6 11.99 -4.36 1.30
N TYR A 7 11.12 -3.47 1.79
CA TYR A 7 10.67 -2.31 1.06
C TYR A 7 10.03 -1.30 2.00
N ASP A 8 9.76 -0.10 1.49
CA ASP A 8 8.90 0.90 2.10
C ASP A 8 7.80 1.31 1.11
N ILE A 9 6.73 1.93 1.62
CA ILE A 9 5.62 2.48 0.84
C ILE A 9 5.44 3.97 1.18
N SER A 10 5.25 4.78 0.15
CA SER A 10 5.02 6.22 0.27
C SER A 10 3.99 6.72 -0.75
N PHE A 11 3.44 7.90 -0.49
CA PHE A 11 2.48 8.56 -1.37
C PHE A 11 3.06 9.87 -1.89
N VAL A 12 3.03 10.06 -3.21
CA VAL A 12 3.47 11.30 -3.86
C VAL A 12 2.24 12.06 -4.35
N PRO A 13 1.89 13.22 -3.76
CA PRO A 13 0.73 13.99 -4.17
C PRO A 13 0.94 14.66 -5.55
N SER A 14 -0.14 15.10 -6.17
CA SER A 14 -0.07 15.92 -7.39
C SER A 14 0.61 17.27 -7.09
N LYS A 15 1.81 17.53 -7.62
CA LYS A 15 2.50 18.83 -7.46
C LYS A 15 1.83 19.90 -8.33
N GLY A 16 1.13 20.86 -7.69
CA GLY A 16 0.88 22.27 -8.08
C GLY A 16 0.22 22.60 -9.44
N SER A 17 0.22 21.68 -10.39
CA SER A 17 -0.41 21.80 -11.69
C SER A 17 -1.46 20.70 -11.82
N LYS A 18 -2.64 21.04 -12.33
CA LYS A 18 -3.76 20.09 -12.55
C LYS A 18 -3.38 18.87 -13.43
N LYS A 19 -2.19 18.85 -14.01
CA LYS A 19 -1.72 17.83 -14.96
C LYS A 19 -1.01 16.64 -14.34
N LYS A 20 -0.35 16.77 -13.19
CA LYS A 20 0.36 15.63 -12.57
C LYS A 20 -0.60 14.81 -11.72
N ASN A 21 -0.63 13.50 -11.93
CA ASN A 21 -1.46 12.60 -11.14
C ASN A 21 -0.68 12.17 -9.87
N PRO A 22 -1.37 11.75 -8.80
CA PRO A 22 -0.71 11.22 -7.61
C PRO A 22 -0.14 9.83 -7.87
N HIS A 23 0.86 9.42 -7.09
CA HIS A 23 1.50 8.11 -7.20
C HIS A 23 1.52 7.38 -5.85
N ILE A 24 1.39 6.06 -5.91
CA ILE A 24 1.89 5.17 -4.85
C ILE A 24 3.29 4.75 -5.26
N VAL A 25 4.23 4.81 -4.31
CA VAL A 25 5.62 4.46 -4.55
C VAL A 25 6.06 3.41 -3.56
N PHE A 26 6.59 2.31 -4.08
CA PHE A 26 7.30 1.32 -3.28
C PHE A 26 8.79 1.53 -3.48
N SER A 27 9.59 1.47 -2.41
CA SER A 27 11.04 1.63 -2.52
C SER A 27 11.79 0.47 -1.90
N MET A 28 12.91 0.08 -2.50
CA MET A 28 13.84 -0.92 -1.97
C MET A 28 15.26 -0.57 -2.39
N SER A 29 16.27 -1.07 -1.65
CA SER A 29 17.67 -0.87 -2.06
C SER A 29 17.97 -1.51 -3.43
N GLU A 30 18.70 -0.77 -4.28
CA GLU A 30 19.04 -1.13 -5.66
C GLU A 30 19.72 -2.47 -5.80
N ARG A 31 20.53 -2.85 -4.80
CA ARG A 31 21.20 -4.16 -4.77
C ARG A 31 20.25 -5.35 -4.88
N HIS A 32 18.98 -5.18 -4.50
CA HIS A 32 17.97 -6.23 -4.55
C HIS A 32 17.25 -6.31 -5.91
N LEU A 33 17.48 -5.37 -6.83
CA LEU A 33 16.76 -5.26 -8.09
C LEU A 33 16.91 -6.51 -8.97
N GLY A 34 18.12 -7.07 -9.09
CA GLY A 34 18.34 -8.27 -9.90
C GLY A 34 17.61 -9.51 -9.36
N VAL A 35 17.60 -9.69 -8.03
CA VAL A 35 16.87 -10.77 -7.36
C VAL A 35 15.36 -10.56 -7.50
N PHE A 36 14.90 -9.33 -7.33
CA PHE A 36 13.50 -8.95 -7.51
C PHE A 36 13.01 -9.27 -8.93
N GLN A 37 13.74 -8.85 -9.97
CA GLN A 37 13.42 -9.11 -11.37
C GLN A 37 13.31 -10.61 -11.66
N THR A 38 14.30 -11.38 -11.22
CA THR A 38 14.33 -12.84 -11.43
C THR A 38 13.13 -13.53 -10.77
N LYS A 39 12.76 -13.11 -9.55
CA LYS A 39 11.61 -13.64 -8.84
C LYS A 39 10.29 -13.20 -9.48
N LEU A 40 10.19 -11.95 -9.92
CA LEU A 40 9.01 -11.44 -10.62
C LEU A 40 8.76 -12.24 -11.89
N ASP A 41 9.79 -12.46 -12.72
CA ASP A 41 9.71 -13.29 -13.93
C ASP A 41 9.19 -14.70 -13.62
N PHE A 42 9.69 -15.33 -12.56
CA PHE A 42 9.27 -16.65 -12.13
C PHE A 42 7.79 -16.66 -11.69
N ILE A 43 7.38 -15.68 -10.88
CA ILE A 43 6.00 -15.58 -10.40
C ILE A 43 5.05 -15.33 -11.57
N ILE A 44 5.34 -14.39 -12.48
CA ILE A 44 4.49 -14.11 -13.64
C ILE A 44 4.31 -15.37 -14.51
N LYS A 45 5.36 -16.15 -14.74
CA LYS A 45 5.26 -17.44 -15.47
C LYS A 45 4.39 -18.46 -14.74
N ARG A 46 4.47 -18.53 -13.40
CA ARG A 46 3.71 -19.46 -12.57
C ARG A 46 2.21 -19.15 -12.60
N PHE A 47 1.82 -17.87 -12.71
CA PHE A 47 0.43 -17.42 -12.70
C PHE A 47 -0.10 -17.11 -14.11
N LYS A 48 0.35 -17.85 -15.12
CA LYS A 48 -0.14 -17.69 -16.50
C LYS A 48 -1.68 -17.85 -16.57
N GLY A 49 -2.36 -16.90 -17.21
CA GLY A 49 -3.81 -16.90 -17.41
C GLY A 49 -4.61 -16.16 -16.33
N ILE A 50 -3.97 -15.71 -15.24
CA ILE A 50 -4.65 -14.91 -14.21
C ILE A 50 -5.18 -13.58 -14.76
N ASP A 51 -4.52 -13.04 -15.78
CA ASP A 51 -4.90 -11.82 -16.48
C ASP A 51 -6.23 -12.01 -17.23
N GLU A 52 -6.42 -13.15 -17.91
CA GLU A 52 -7.69 -13.46 -18.56
C GLU A 52 -8.81 -13.68 -17.53
N GLU A 53 -8.53 -14.38 -16.42
CA GLU A 53 -9.50 -14.55 -15.33
C GLU A 53 -9.92 -13.18 -14.75
N TYR A 54 -8.95 -12.31 -14.51
CA TYR A 54 -9.16 -11.04 -13.82
C TYR A 54 -9.72 -9.95 -14.74
N PHE A 55 -9.13 -9.73 -15.92
CA PHE A 55 -9.55 -8.71 -16.87
C PHE A 55 -10.63 -9.18 -17.85
N GLY A 56 -10.86 -10.50 -17.98
CA GLY A 56 -11.74 -11.08 -19.00
C GLY A 56 -11.14 -11.08 -20.41
N ILE A 57 -9.89 -10.63 -20.55
CA ILE A 57 -9.11 -10.61 -21.79
C ILE A 57 -7.66 -10.91 -21.46
N CYS A 58 -6.93 -11.51 -22.40
CA CYS A 58 -5.49 -11.70 -22.27
C CYS A 58 -4.77 -10.34 -22.36
N VAL A 59 -4.02 -10.00 -21.33
CA VAL A 59 -3.20 -8.77 -21.25
C VAL A 59 -1.81 -9.19 -20.82
N GLU A 60 -0.83 -8.96 -21.68
CA GLU A 60 0.55 -9.35 -21.37
C GLU A 60 1.14 -8.48 -20.25
N PHE A 61 1.78 -9.13 -19.28
CA PHE A 61 2.58 -8.44 -18.28
C PHE A 61 3.89 -7.98 -18.91
N THR A 62 4.14 -6.68 -18.90
CA THR A 62 5.40 -6.14 -19.40
C THR A 62 6.49 -6.32 -18.35
N GLN A 63 7.54 -7.07 -18.68
CA GLN A 63 8.70 -7.25 -17.79
C GLN A 63 9.48 -5.95 -17.62
N ILE A 64 10.30 -5.86 -16.57
CA ILE A 64 11.14 -4.69 -16.32
C ILE A 64 12.20 -4.61 -17.42
N HIS A 65 12.07 -3.62 -18.29
CA HIS A 65 13.02 -3.34 -19.36
C HIS A 65 13.22 -1.82 -19.47
N LYS A 66 14.42 -1.41 -19.92
CA LYS A 66 14.68 -0.01 -20.29
C LYS A 66 13.94 0.31 -21.58
N ASP A 67 13.17 1.39 -21.59
CA ASP A 67 12.66 1.99 -22.80
C ASP A 67 13.79 2.71 -23.57
N ILE A 68 13.46 3.25 -24.74
CA ILE A 68 14.41 3.96 -25.61
C ILE A 68 14.97 5.25 -24.99
N PHE A 69 14.37 5.74 -23.91
CA PHE A 69 14.80 6.91 -23.15
C PHE A 69 15.55 6.52 -21.87
N GLY A 70 15.76 5.22 -21.63
CA GLY A 70 16.41 4.68 -20.45
C GLY A 70 15.51 4.55 -19.22
N ASN A 71 14.21 4.84 -19.34
CA ASN A 71 13.26 4.65 -18.22
C ASN A 71 12.87 3.18 -18.15
N TYR A 72 12.76 2.66 -16.94
CA TYR A 72 12.26 1.31 -16.73
C TYR A 72 10.74 1.35 -16.60
N THR A 73 10.01 0.63 -17.47
CA THR A 73 8.55 0.47 -17.34
C THR A 73 8.18 -1.01 -17.17
N PHE A 74 7.11 -1.29 -16.45
CA PHE A 74 6.69 -2.66 -16.17
C PHE A 74 5.20 -2.75 -15.79
N GLY A 75 4.70 -3.98 -15.68
CA GLY A 75 3.33 -4.26 -15.28
C GLY A 75 2.37 -4.42 -16.44
N TYR A 76 1.09 -4.65 -16.10
CA TYR A 76 0.03 -4.74 -17.10
C TYR A 76 -0.20 -3.37 -17.75
N ASP A 77 -0.07 -3.32 -19.08
CA ASP A 77 -0.13 -2.08 -19.88
C ASP A 77 0.87 -1.00 -19.41
N ARG A 78 2.05 -1.42 -18.94
CA ARG A 78 3.13 -0.52 -18.49
C ARG A 78 2.67 0.49 -17.44
N CYS A 79 1.78 0.07 -16.54
CA CYS A 79 1.19 0.94 -15.52
C CYS A 79 2.19 1.36 -14.42
N GLY A 80 3.33 0.69 -14.32
CA GLY A 80 4.42 1.00 -13.40
C GLY A 80 5.67 1.50 -14.12
N TYR A 81 6.43 2.37 -13.46
CA TYR A 81 7.79 2.72 -13.87
C TYR A 81 8.76 2.69 -12.69
N ILE A 82 10.05 2.55 -12.97
CA ILE A 82 11.11 2.51 -11.97
C ILE A 82 12.02 3.71 -12.15
N ASP A 83 12.26 4.41 -11.04
CA ASP A 83 13.32 5.40 -10.88
C ASP A 83 14.41 4.84 -9.98
N ILE A 84 15.68 5.14 -10.27
CA ILE A 84 16.83 4.69 -9.47
C ILE A 84 17.61 5.92 -9.04
N SER A 85 17.70 6.13 -7.74
CA SER A 85 18.34 7.30 -7.15
C SER A 85 18.94 6.95 -5.80
N GLU A 86 20.17 7.40 -5.53
CA GLU A 86 20.84 7.23 -4.23
C GLU A 86 20.85 5.77 -3.73
N GLU A 87 21.19 4.81 -4.60
CA GLU A 87 21.20 3.36 -4.30
C GLU A 87 19.83 2.77 -3.89
N GLU A 88 18.75 3.49 -4.18
CA GLU A 88 17.37 3.09 -3.96
C GLU A 88 16.62 2.99 -5.29
N VAL A 89 15.75 1.99 -5.38
CA VAL A 89 14.84 1.74 -6.49
C VAL A 89 13.44 2.13 -6.07
N TYR A 90 12.78 2.96 -6.86
CA TYR A 90 11.44 3.46 -6.61
C TYR A 90 10.48 2.95 -7.70
N PHE A 91 9.54 2.09 -7.32
CA PHE A 91 8.46 1.59 -8.17
C PHE A 91 7.26 2.53 -8.08
N HIS A 92 7.03 3.31 -9.12
CA HIS A 92 5.96 4.28 -9.19
C HIS A 92 4.73 3.74 -9.90
N PHE A 93 3.55 3.94 -9.29
CA PHE A 93 2.26 3.65 -9.88
C PHE A 93 1.41 4.91 -9.93
N GLU A 94 1.18 5.40 -11.15
CA GLU A 94 0.45 6.65 -11.35
C GLU A 94 -1.07 6.46 -11.35
N LEU A 95 -1.78 7.16 -10.48
CA LEU A 95 -3.20 6.96 -10.24
C LEU A 95 -4.04 7.92 -11.09
N ARG A 96 -4.40 7.49 -12.31
CA ARG A 96 -5.05 8.33 -13.32
C ARG A 96 -6.55 8.11 -13.48
N ASP A 97 -6.98 6.86 -13.61
CA ASP A 97 -8.35 6.49 -14.00
C ASP A 97 -8.73 5.04 -13.60
N ASP A 98 -10.02 4.74 -13.72
CA ASP A 98 -10.68 3.48 -13.35
C ASP A 98 -10.19 2.26 -14.16
N ILE A 99 -9.78 2.43 -15.42
CA ILE A 99 -9.28 1.30 -16.23
C ILE A 99 -7.87 0.93 -15.74
N ASN A 100 -7.02 1.94 -15.58
CA ASN A 100 -5.66 1.76 -15.13
C ASN A 100 -5.56 1.24 -13.69
N VAL A 101 -6.54 1.55 -12.83
CA VAL A 101 -6.50 1.08 -11.43
C VAL A 101 -6.53 -0.44 -11.29
N ASN A 102 -7.24 -1.15 -12.18
CA ASN A 102 -7.30 -2.62 -12.14
C ASN A 102 -5.94 -3.22 -12.49
N ARG A 103 -5.26 -2.64 -13.49
CA ARG A 103 -3.91 -3.05 -13.91
C ARG A 103 -2.86 -2.75 -12.85
N ILE A 104 -2.97 -1.59 -12.20
CA ILE A 104 -2.14 -1.18 -11.07
C ILE A 104 -2.33 -2.16 -9.91
N SER A 105 -3.57 -2.44 -9.52
CA SER A 105 -3.90 -3.36 -8.42
C SER A 105 -3.30 -4.76 -8.63
N LEU A 106 -3.48 -5.35 -9.82
CA LEU A 106 -2.90 -6.67 -10.13
C LEU A 106 -1.37 -6.63 -10.23
N THR A 107 -0.79 -5.55 -10.77
CA THR A 107 0.67 -5.39 -10.83
C THR A 107 1.28 -5.25 -9.43
N ILE A 108 0.66 -4.47 -8.55
CA ILE A 108 1.06 -4.34 -7.14
C ILE A 108 0.96 -5.68 -6.42
N TRP A 109 -0.07 -6.48 -6.68
CA TRP A 109 -0.19 -7.82 -6.10
C TRP A 109 1.01 -8.70 -6.45
N PHE A 110 1.40 -8.79 -7.72
CA PHE A 110 2.58 -9.54 -8.13
C PHE A 110 3.87 -9.02 -7.50
N MET A 111 4.03 -7.71 -7.45
CA MET A 111 5.19 -7.08 -6.83
C MET A 111 5.24 -7.40 -5.33
N LEU A 112 4.13 -7.32 -4.60
CA LEU A 112 4.07 -7.66 -3.17
C LEU A 112 4.36 -9.14 -2.91
N LEU A 113 3.91 -10.05 -3.79
CA LEU A 113 4.30 -11.47 -3.71
C LEU A 113 5.83 -11.65 -3.77
N VAL A 114 6.53 -10.87 -4.59
CA VAL A 114 7.99 -10.90 -4.63
C VAL A 114 8.58 -10.26 -3.37
N LEU A 115 8.19 -9.01 -3.08
CA LEU A 115 8.75 -8.21 -1.99
C LEU A 115 8.62 -8.90 -0.62
N ASN A 116 7.47 -9.52 -0.34
CA ASN A 116 7.23 -10.23 0.93
C ASN A 116 7.98 -11.57 1.02
N ASN A 117 8.48 -12.11 -0.10
CA ASN A 117 9.16 -13.41 -0.17
C ASN A 117 10.63 -13.29 -0.60
N MET A 118 11.25 -12.11 -0.54
CA MET A 118 12.70 -12.04 -0.66
C MET A 118 13.35 -12.25 0.69
N LEU A 119 14.38 -13.10 0.71
CA LEU A 119 15.23 -13.31 1.86
C LEU A 119 16.38 -12.32 1.70
N VAL A 120 16.55 -11.41 2.67
CA VAL A 120 17.79 -10.62 2.74
C VAL A 120 18.85 -11.54 3.33
N ASP A 121 19.89 -11.85 2.57
CA ASP A 121 21.08 -12.52 3.10
C ASP A 121 21.62 -11.71 4.29
N GLU A 122 21.87 -12.39 5.41
CA GLU A 122 22.25 -11.80 6.70
C GLU A 122 23.53 -10.96 6.63
N GLU A 123 24.39 -11.20 5.65
CA GLU A 123 25.70 -10.57 5.53
C GLU A 123 25.66 -9.14 4.97
N ILE A 124 24.50 -8.66 4.52
CA ILE A 124 24.42 -7.41 3.76
C ILE A 124 23.90 -6.26 4.65
N LYS A 125 24.81 -5.39 5.10
CA LYS A 125 24.53 -4.16 5.89
C LYS A 125 23.25 -3.46 5.40
N GLN A 126 22.25 -3.34 6.27
CA GLN A 126 20.92 -2.84 5.94
C GLN A 126 20.96 -1.33 5.61
N SER A 127 19.98 -0.85 4.84
CA SER A 127 19.81 0.59 4.64
C SER A 127 19.31 1.23 5.95
N ASN A 128 19.27 2.56 6.04
CA ASN A 128 18.78 3.23 7.26
C ASN A 128 17.23 3.35 7.30
N ARG A 129 16.49 2.86 6.29
CA ARG A 129 15.03 3.02 6.20
C ARG A 129 14.25 1.85 6.80
N ARG A 130 13.41 2.12 7.79
CA ARG A 130 12.59 1.13 8.50
C ARG A 130 11.35 0.74 7.69
N GLN A 131 11.17 -0.55 7.41
CA GLN A 131 9.91 -1.08 6.90
C GLN A 131 8.85 -1.01 8.02
N PHE A 132 7.84 -0.17 7.83
CA PHE A 132 6.77 -0.01 8.81
C PHE A 132 5.62 -0.98 8.64
N ILE A 133 5.45 -1.52 7.44
CA ILE A 133 4.32 -2.37 7.11
C ILE A 133 4.70 -3.43 6.07
N GLU A 134 4.26 -4.66 6.30
CA GLU A 134 4.16 -5.70 5.29
C GLU A 134 2.70 -5.72 4.80
N ILE A 135 2.50 -5.76 3.49
CA ILE A 135 1.18 -5.68 2.86
C ILE A 135 0.98 -6.89 1.97
N ASN A 136 -0.13 -7.59 2.17
CA ASN A 136 -0.61 -8.67 1.34
C ASN A 136 -1.92 -8.24 0.69
N THR A 137 -2.01 -8.37 -0.63
CA THR A 137 -3.23 -8.11 -1.39
C THR A 137 -3.73 -9.40 -2.05
N ILE A 138 -5.02 -9.41 -2.39
CA ILE A 138 -5.62 -10.39 -3.28
C ILE A 138 -6.26 -9.61 -4.42
N CYS A 139 -6.20 -10.15 -5.64
CA CYS A 139 -6.86 -9.60 -6.82
C CYS A 139 -7.60 -10.73 -7.52
N LYS A 140 -8.93 -10.70 -7.47
CA LYS A 140 -9.84 -11.64 -8.13
C LYS A 140 -11.01 -10.88 -8.74
N ARG A 141 -11.57 -11.41 -9.80
CA ARG A 141 -12.78 -10.84 -10.41
C ARG A 141 -13.99 -11.13 -9.53
N GLY A 142 -14.79 -10.11 -9.24
CA GLY A 142 -16.04 -10.24 -8.51
C GLY A 142 -16.01 -9.65 -7.10
N MET A 143 -17.10 -9.87 -6.37
CA MET A 143 -17.29 -9.34 -5.00
C MET A 143 -16.23 -9.92 -4.05
N HIS A 144 -15.73 -9.08 -3.13
CA HIS A 144 -14.63 -9.41 -2.20
C HIS A 144 -13.30 -9.79 -2.86
N GLY A 145 -13.14 -9.52 -4.16
CA GLY A 145 -11.96 -9.92 -4.92
C GLY A 145 -10.69 -9.12 -4.63
N HIS A 146 -10.76 -8.02 -3.87
CA HIS A 146 -9.65 -7.08 -3.70
C HIS A 146 -9.15 -6.94 -2.26
N SER A 147 -9.20 -8.02 -1.48
CA SER A 147 -8.81 -8.02 -0.07
C SER A 147 -7.40 -7.48 0.18
N MET A 148 -7.18 -6.94 1.38
CA MET A 148 -5.90 -6.45 1.86
C MET A 148 -5.69 -6.87 3.31
N SER A 149 -4.48 -7.26 3.65
CA SER A 149 -4.07 -7.60 5.02
C SER A 149 -2.58 -7.40 5.17
N GLY A 150 -2.05 -7.64 6.35
CA GLY A 150 -0.61 -7.62 6.57
C GLY A 150 -0.23 -7.52 8.02
N THR A 151 1.00 -7.08 8.27
CA THR A 151 1.51 -6.84 9.62
C THR A 151 2.16 -5.48 9.70
N ILE A 152 1.91 -4.77 10.80
CA ILE A 152 2.66 -3.57 11.15
C ILE A 152 3.92 -3.94 11.94
N SER A 153 4.98 -3.16 11.75
CA SER A 153 6.22 -3.31 12.50
C SER A 153 6.05 -2.88 13.96
N LEU A 154 7.01 -3.27 14.78
CA LEU A 154 7.08 -2.87 16.19
C LEU A 154 7.07 -1.35 16.34
N ASP A 155 7.84 -0.65 15.51
CA ASP A 155 8.03 0.80 15.61
C ASP A 155 6.79 1.57 15.18
N LEU A 156 6.13 1.15 14.09
CA LEU A 156 4.83 1.71 13.72
C LEU A 156 3.81 1.44 14.84
N GLY A 157 3.84 0.27 15.47
CA GLY A 157 3.01 -0.06 16.63
C GLY A 157 3.27 0.85 17.84
N LYS A 158 4.53 1.17 18.14
CA LYS A 158 4.87 2.12 19.22
C LYS A 158 4.38 3.53 18.91
N TRP A 159 4.57 4.00 17.68
CA TRP A 159 4.08 5.30 17.25
C TRP A 159 2.56 5.39 17.36
N LEU A 160 1.83 4.40 16.84
CA LEU A 160 0.38 4.32 16.93
C LEU A 160 -0.12 4.32 18.37
N LYS A 161 0.54 3.59 19.27
CA LYS A 161 0.20 3.56 20.70
C LYS A 161 0.36 4.95 21.32
N LYS A 162 1.48 5.64 21.07
CA LYS A 162 1.72 7.01 21.53
C LYS A 162 0.63 7.97 21.05
N GLN A 163 0.15 7.83 19.81
CA GLN A 163 -0.98 8.64 19.32
C GLN A 163 -2.28 8.33 20.08
N GLY A 164 -2.51 7.05 20.41
CA GLY A 164 -3.68 6.60 21.18
C GLY A 164 -3.70 7.08 22.64
N GLU A 165 -2.54 7.11 23.31
CA GLU A 165 -2.40 7.51 24.73
C GLU A 165 -2.87 8.95 25.02
N ASN A 166 -2.88 9.82 24.01
CA ASN A 166 -3.34 11.20 24.13
C ASN A 166 -4.88 11.34 24.03
N ILE A 167 -5.61 10.24 23.82
CA ILE A 167 -7.05 10.22 23.65
C ILE A 167 -7.71 9.87 24.99
N PRO A 168 -8.61 10.72 25.53
CA PRO A 168 -9.36 10.40 26.74
C PRO A 168 -10.19 9.11 26.57
N ASP A 169 -10.04 8.15 27.48
CA ASP A 169 -10.82 6.91 27.49
C ASP A 169 -12.23 7.15 28.10
N GLU A 170 -13.01 7.99 27.42
CA GLU A 170 -14.39 8.33 27.77
C GLU A 170 -15.42 7.38 27.11
N GLY A 171 -14.95 6.25 26.55
CA GLY A 171 -15.79 5.18 25.98
C GLY A 171 -15.50 4.84 24.51
N THR A 172 -16.35 4.01 23.92
CA THR A 172 -16.20 3.37 22.58
C THR A 172 -16.10 4.33 21.38
N PHE A 173 -16.32 5.63 21.60
CA PHE A 173 -16.34 6.65 20.55
C PHE A 173 -15.12 7.58 20.58
N SER A 174 -14.28 7.52 21.61
CA SER A 174 -13.06 8.33 21.70
C SER A 174 -12.05 7.91 20.64
N ARG A 175 -11.72 8.81 19.71
CA ARG A 175 -10.84 8.54 18.56
C ARG A 175 -10.11 9.79 18.13
N ALA A 176 -8.84 9.65 17.78
CA ALA A 176 -8.09 10.70 17.09
C ALA A 176 -8.32 10.58 15.58
N TYR A 177 -8.64 11.68 14.92
CA TYR A 177 -8.79 11.74 13.46
C TYR A 177 -7.45 12.08 12.81
N LEU A 178 -7.19 11.51 11.65
CA LEU A 178 -6.01 11.76 10.82
C LEU A 178 -6.44 12.46 9.51
N PRO A 179 -6.71 13.78 9.55
CA PRO A 179 -7.31 14.50 8.43
C PRO A 179 -6.43 14.49 7.17
N GLU A 180 -5.11 14.38 7.29
CA GLU A 180 -4.15 14.28 6.19
C GLU A 180 -4.26 12.94 5.46
N VAL A 181 -4.51 11.85 6.19
CA VAL A 181 -4.72 10.52 5.62
C VAL A 181 -6.06 10.47 4.89
N GLU A 182 -7.12 11.04 5.50
CA GLU A 182 -8.42 11.18 4.85
C GLU A 182 -8.37 12.01 3.56
N GLU A 183 -7.58 13.09 3.56
CA GLU A 183 -7.40 13.93 2.38
C GLU A 183 -6.72 13.17 1.24
N VAL A 184 -5.67 12.40 1.53
CA VAL A 184 -5.00 11.55 0.54
C VAL A 184 -5.97 10.52 -0.04
N MET A 185 -6.71 9.79 0.81
CA MET A 185 -7.69 8.80 0.34
C MET A 185 -8.78 9.44 -0.53
N CYS A 186 -9.33 10.57 -0.09
CA CYS A 186 -10.34 11.32 -0.84
C CYS A 186 -9.80 11.82 -2.18
N HIS A 187 -8.57 12.34 -2.19
CA HIS A 187 -7.91 12.81 -3.40
C HIS A 187 -7.73 11.68 -4.41
N VAL A 188 -7.17 10.54 -3.99
CA VAL A 188 -6.96 9.36 -4.84
C VAL A 188 -8.26 8.85 -5.42
N TRP A 189 -9.29 8.67 -4.59
CA TRP A 189 -10.60 8.21 -5.03
C TRP A 189 -11.20 9.12 -6.11
N ASN A 190 -11.24 10.42 -5.83
CA ASN A 190 -11.82 11.40 -6.74
C ASN A 190 -11.02 11.53 -8.04
N LYS A 191 -9.71 11.27 -7.98
CA LYS A 191 -8.85 11.25 -9.16
C LYS A 191 -9.16 10.06 -10.06
N ILE A 192 -9.23 8.85 -9.50
CA ILE A 192 -9.49 7.62 -10.26
C ILE A 192 -10.91 7.60 -10.85
N ARG A 193 -11.91 8.12 -10.12
CA ARG A 193 -13.33 8.10 -10.53
C ARG A 193 -13.73 9.19 -11.53
N LEU A 194 -12.81 10.06 -11.99
CA LEU A 194 -12.99 11.14 -12.98
C LEU A 194 -14.45 11.51 -13.31
N GLY A 195 -15.11 12.23 -12.39
CA GLY A 195 -16.42 12.84 -12.67
C GLY A 195 -17.65 11.92 -12.58
N LYS A 196 -17.50 10.62 -12.25
CA LYS A 196 -18.65 9.71 -12.07
C LYS A 196 -19.48 10.10 -10.83
N ILE A 197 -18.84 10.11 -9.65
CA ILE A 197 -19.42 10.60 -8.39
C ILE A 197 -18.26 11.10 -7.54
N LYS A 198 -18.18 12.42 -7.30
CA LYS A 198 -17.24 12.97 -6.31
C LYS A 198 -17.71 12.60 -4.92
N LYS A 199 -16.83 12.02 -4.13
CA LYS A 199 -17.10 11.70 -2.73
C LYS A 199 -16.59 12.83 -1.85
N ASN A 200 -17.34 13.11 -0.78
CA ASN A 200 -16.97 14.11 0.19
C ASN A 200 -15.96 13.49 1.16
N LYS A 201 -15.13 14.30 1.81
CA LYS A 201 -14.20 13.86 2.86
C LYS A 201 -14.91 13.03 3.95
N LYS A 202 -16.20 13.32 4.23
CA LYS A 202 -17.04 12.58 5.19
C LYS A 202 -17.27 11.10 4.84
N ASP A 203 -17.08 10.71 3.57
CA ASP A 203 -17.18 9.32 3.13
C ASP A 203 -15.88 8.53 3.39
N PHE A 204 -14.84 9.21 3.85
CA PHE A 204 -13.55 8.65 4.23
C PHE A 204 -13.36 8.84 5.73
N ARG A 205 -12.65 7.92 6.37
CA ARG A 205 -12.31 8.05 7.78
C ARG A 205 -10.93 7.47 8.01
N ALA A 206 -10.08 8.21 8.72
CA ALA A 206 -8.82 7.68 9.21
C ALA A 206 -8.73 8.02 10.69
N ILE A 207 -8.73 6.98 11.53
CA ILE A 207 -8.83 7.14 12.98
C ILE A 207 -7.82 6.26 13.70
N ILE A 208 -7.40 6.71 14.87
CA ILE A 208 -6.65 5.94 15.87
C ILE A 208 -7.51 5.85 17.14
N SER A 209 -7.66 4.63 17.67
CA SER A 209 -8.36 4.35 18.92
C SER A 209 -7.43 4.58 20.13
N PRO A 210 -7.93 4.68 21.38
CA PRO A 210 -7.09 4.95 22.55
C PRO A 210 -5.99 3.88 22.78
N ASP A 211 -6.24 2.64 22.35
CA ASP A 211 -5.28 1.54 22.38
C ASP A 211 -4.29 1.53 21.19
N GLY A 212 -4.30 2.58 20.36
CA GLY A 212 -3.45 2.76 19.20
C GLY A 212 -3.92 2.05 17.94
N ARG A 213 -5.02 1.30 17.96
CA ARG A 213 -5.52 0.63 16.74
C ARG A 213 -5.98 1.64 15.71
N PHE A 214 -5.44 1.55 14.49
CA PHE A 214 -5.90 2.37 13.38
C PHE A 214 -7.09 1.71 12.66
N SER A 215 -7.90 2.55 12.03
CA SER A 215 -8.93 2.13 11.06
C SER A 215 -9.01 3.15 9.92
N LEU A 216 -8.83 2.67 8.69
CA LEU A 216 -8.95 3.45 7.46
C LEU A 216 -10.19 2.98 6.70
N VAL A 217 -11.16 3.87 6.50
CA VAL A 217 -12.43 3.59 5.84
C VAL A 217 -12.50 4.40 4.55
N CYS A 218 -12.98 3.77 3.48
CA CYS A 218 -13.29 4.44 2.22
C CYS A 218 -14.71 4.05 1.72
N PRO A 219 -15.24 4.71 0.68
CA PRO A 219 -16.60 4.47 0.22
C PRO A 219 -16.86 3.02 -0.20
N GLY A 220 -17.89 2.40 0.39
CA GLY A 220 -18.30 1.02 0.15
C GLY A 220 -19.12 0.47 1.31
N ASN A 221 -19.50 -0.80 1.23
CA ASN A 221 -20.20 -1.49 2.32
C ASN A 221 -19.19 -2.06 3.32
N ALA A 222 -19.02 -1.43 4.48
CA ALA A 222 -17.99 -1.80 5.47
C ALA A 222 -16.60 -1.94 4.83
N CYS A 223 -16.23 -0.93 4.03
CA CYS A 223 -15.00 -0.93 3.26
C CYS A 223 -13.87 -0.25 4.04
N ASP A 224 -13.18 -1.04 4.85
CA ASP A 224 -12.10 -0.56 5.69
C ASP A 224 -10.90 -1.51 5.72
N VAL A 225 -9.76 -0.97 6.15
CA VAL A 225 -8.57 -1.69 6.57
C VAL A 225 -8.23 -1.23 7.98
N SER A 226 -8.21 -2.16 8.93
CA SER A 226 -8.12 -1.87 10.35
C SER A 226 -7.27 -2.90 11.10
N ILE A 227 -6.83 -2.53 12.29
CA ILE A 227 -6.44 -3.50 13.32
C ILE A 227 -7.72 -3.85 14.10
N TYR A 228 -8.23 -5.07 13.90
CA TYR A 228 -9.41 -5.54 14.62
C TYR A 228 -9.04 -6.06 16.02
N TYR A 229 -10.02 -6.08 16.94
CA TYR A 229 -9.80 -6.49 18.33
C TYR A 229 -9.27 -7.93 18.45
N ASP A 230 -9.76 -8.83 17.61
CA ASP A 230 -9.34 -10.24 17.55
C ASP A 230 -7.91 -10.41 17.01
N GLN A 231 -7.34 -9.39 16.36
CA GLN A 231 -5.98 -9.42 15.82
C GLN A 231 -4.90 -9.07 16.84
N LEU A 232 -5.28 -8.52 18.00
CA LEU A 232 -4.34 -8.25 19.09
C LEU A 232 -3.99 -9.53 19.86
N TYR A 233 -4.86 -10.55 19.89
CA TYR A 233 -4.70 -11.78 20.69
C TYR A 233 -4.34 -11.52 22.17
N GLY A 234 -4.85 -10.44 22.76
CA GLY A 234 -4.53 -10.03 24.13
C GLY A 234 -3.22 -9.26 24.31
N ASP A 235 -2.50 -8.96 23.22
CA ASP A 235 -1.27 -8.18 23.27
C ASP A 235 -1.50 -6.68 23.22
N VAL A 236 -0.48 -5.95 23.68
CA VAL A 236 -0.42 -4.49 23.64
C VAL A 236 0.31 -4.06 22.36
N LEU A 237 -0.25 -3.08 21.66
CA LEU A 237 0.39 -2.51 20.47
C LEU A 237 1.83 -2.04 20.79
N GLY A 238 2.79 -2.28 19.90
CA GLY A 238 4.18 -1.85 20.11
C GLY A 238 5.03 -2.75 21.00
N THR A 239 4.56 -3.94 21.40
CA THR A 239 5.39 -4.99 22.02
C THR A 239 5.83 -6.06 21.01
N ARG A 240 5.03 -6.28 19.97
CA ARG A 240 5.31 -7.15 18.83
C ARG A 240 4.67 -6.58 17.57
N SER A 241 4.89 -7.26 16.45
CA SER A 241 4.11 -6.99 15.25
C SER A 241 2.66 -7.42 15.39
N VAL A 242 1.79 -6.65 14.76
CA VAL A 242 0.34 -6.81 14.88
C VAL A 242 -0.25 -6.92 13.48
N ARG A 243 -1.21 -7.83 13.33
CA ARG A 243 -1.91 -8.00 12.06
C ARG A 243 -2.93 -6.91 11.85
N PHE A 244 -3.11 -6.52 10.59
CA PHE A 244 -4.25 -5.74 10.14
C PHE A 244 -4.93 -6.51 9.00
N ALA A 245 -6.23 -6.26 8.80
CA ALA A 245 -6.95 -6.82 7.66
C ALA A 245 -8.04 -5.86 7.19
N CYS A 246 -8.62 -6.16 6.04
CA CYS A 246 -9.84 -5.53 5.60
C CYS A 246 -11.10 -6.29 6.03
N HIS A 247 -12.23 -5.59 6.10
CA HIS A 247 -13.55 -6.22 6.23
C HIS A 247 -14.11 -6.57 4.84
N ASN A 248 -14.42 -5.56 4.02
CA ASN A 248 -14.85 -5.73 2.63
C ASN A 248 -14.04 -4.86 1.67
N LEU A 249 -13.36 -5.47 0.70
CA LEU A 249 -12.77 -4.74 -0.44
C LEU A 249 -13.21 -5.42 -1.74
N ASP A 250 -14.08 -4.74 -2.47
CA ASP A 250 -14.75 -5.29 -3.65
C ASP A 250 -14.15 -4.78 -4.97
N THR A 251 -13.34 -3.72 -4.93
CA THR A 251 -12.82 -3.07 -6.14
C THR A 251 -11.35 -2.66 -6.01
N ALA A 252 -10.65 -2.63 -7.14
CA ALA A 252 -9.29 -2.11 -7.22
C ALA A 252 -9.20 -0.65 -6.76
N ILE A 253 -10.25 0.16 -6.97
CA ILE A 253 -10.31 1.54 -6.48
C ILE A 253 -10.22 1.58 -4.96
N GLN A 254 -11.01 0.76 -4.27
CA GLN A 254 -10.99 0.70 -2.80
C GLN A 254 -9.62 0.25 -2.29
N GLN A 255 -9.05 -0.80 -2.90
CA GLN A 255 -7.72 -1.30 -2.54
C GLN A 255 -6.64 -0.24 -2.72
N VAL A 256 -6.54 0.40 -3.89
CA VAL A 256 -5.55 1.45 -4.16
C VAL A 256 -5.78 2.69 -3.28
N THR A 257 -7.03 3.05 -3.01
CA THR A 257 -7.36 4.15 -2.09
C THR A 257 -6.83 3.88 -0.68
N LEU A 258 -7.05 2.68 -0.16
CA LEU A 258 -6.61 2.27 1.17
C LEU A 258 -5.09 2.09 1.23
N LEU A 259 -4.45 1.62 0.16
CA LEU A 259 -2.98 1.59 0.03
C LEU A 259 -2.38 3.00 0.14
N ALA A 260 -2.99 4.00 -0.50
CA ALA A 260 -2.55 5.39 -0.38
C ALA A 260 -2.73 5.93 1.04
N GLY A 261 -3.81 5.55 1.73
CA GLY A 261 -4.03 5.86 3.14
C GLY A 261 -2.95 5.25 4.05
N LEU A 262 -2.64 3.96 3.87
CA LEU A 262 -1.55 3.28 4.59
C LEU A 262 -0.19 3.94 4.31
N ALA A 263 0.09 4.28 3.06
CA ALA A 263 1.32 4.96 2.68
C ALA A 263 1.47 6.31 3.40
N LYS A 264 0.39 7.09 3.48
CA LYS A 264 0.39 8.36 4.23
C LYS A 264 0.52 8.15 5.73
N LEU A 265 -0.10 7.12 6.29
CA LEU A 265 0.05 6.76 7.71
C LEU A 265 1.51 6.44 8.05
N CYS A 266 2.18 5.63 7.23
CA CYS A 266 3.60 5.33 7.41
C CYS A 266 4.49 6.57 7.26
N GLU A 267 4.16 7.48 6.34
CA GLU A 267 4.85 8.76 6.19
C GLU A 267 4.73 9.65 7.45
N LEU A 268 3.53 9.77 8.02
CA LEU A 268 3.31 10.53 9.26
C LEU A 268 4.14 9.96 10.41
N ALA A 269 4.17 8.63 10.55
CA ALA A 269 4.96 7.97 11.58
C ALA A 269 6.46 8.24 11.42
N ARG A 270 6.99 8.24 10.19
CA ARG A 270 8.41 8.54 9.93
C ARG A 270 8.78 9.98 10.27
N ASN A 271 7.89 10.93 9.97
CA ASN A 271 8.15 12.34 10.19
C ASN A 271 8.06 12.75 11.68
N ASP A 272 7.45 11.92 12.55
CA ASP A 272 7.41 12.14 14.01
C ASP A 272 8.66 11.58 14.71
N GLU A 273 9.48 10.76 14.02
CA GLU A 273 10.76 10.24 14.55
C GLU A 273 11.95 11.19 14.32
N THR A 274 11.76 12.27 13.54
CA THR A 274 12.77 13.31 13.24
C THR A 274 12.50 14.60 14.00
#